data_AF-A0A254QIT0-F1
#
_entry.id   AF-A0A254QIT0-F1
#
_cell.length_a   1.000
_cell.length_b   1.000
_cell.length_c   1.000
_cell.angle_alpha   90.00
_cell.angle_beta   90.00
_cell.angle_gamma   90.00
#
_symmetry.space_group_name_H-M   'P 1'
#
loop_
_entity.id
_entity.type
_entity.pdbx_description
1 polymer ?
#
loop_
_entity_poly.entity_id
_entity_poly.type
_entity_poly.pdbx_seq_one_letter_code
_entity_poly.pdbx_strand_id
1 'polypeptide(L)'
;MRKFDSELDFHAGSVAMALRLVRANLEHDHPSLASVILVACVFRRRCGGMAVEVGFENDWSAETRDRMKSAARVLLSQLGLETRPANWGPALPYVLVFGAPPTKHERLAAIRRSRSNGKNGR
;
A
#
# COMPACT_ATOMS: atom_id res chain seq x y z
N MET A 1 6.93 4.61 29.52
CA MET A 1 6.31 5.76 28.83
C MET A 1 6.68 5.67 27.35
N ARG A 2 5.78 5.24 26.45
CA ARG A 2 6.07 5.25 25.01
C ARG A 2 6.24 6.72 24.61
N LYS A 3 7.44 7.13 24.18
CA LYS A 3 7.59 8.40 23.47
C LYS A 3 6.76 8.24 22.19
N PHE A 4 5.63 8.93 22.12
CA PHE A 4 4.81 8.99 20.91
C PHE A 4 5.65 9.61 19.80
N ASP A 5 5.97 8.82 18.78
CA ASP A 5 6.67 9.31 17.59
C ASP A 5 5.61 9.94 16.68
N SER A 6 5.20 11.17 17.03
CA SER A 6 4.14 11.91 16.34
C SER A 6 4.34 12.02 14.82
N GLU A 7 5.59 11.99 14.36
CA GLU A 7 5.92 11.98 12.93
C GLU A 7 5.60 10.63 12.27
N LEU A 8 5.84 9.52 12.98
CA LEU A 8 5.50 8.17 12.55
C LEU A 8 3.98 7.98 12.47
N ASP A 9 3.24 8.49 13.46
CA ASP A 9 1.78 8.44 13.46
C ASP A 9 1.17 9.28 12.33
N PHE A 10 1.72 10.48 12.08
CA PHE A 10 1.32 11.32 10.96
C PHE A 10 1.54 10.62 9.60
N HIS A 11 2.70 9.99 9.42
CA HIS A 11 2.98 9.22 8.20
C HIS A 11 2.07 8.00 8.07
N ALA A 12 1.79 7.30 9.17
CA ALA A 12 0.86 6.17 9.18
C ALA A 12 -0.55 6.58 8.70
N GLY A 13 -1.02 7.77 9.10
CA GLY A 13 -2.29 8.33 8.60
C GLY A 13 -2.29 8.57 7.08
N SER A 14 -1.19 9.11 6.55
CA SER A 14 -1.02 9.31 5.10
C SER A 14 -0.98 7.99 4.34
N VAL A 15 -0.29 6.98 4.88
CA VAL A 15 -0.25 5.63 4.32
C VAL A 15 -1.62 4.97 4.34
N ALA A 16 -2.42 5.16 5.39
CA ALA A 16 -3.78 4.61 5.47
C ALA A 16 -4.67 5.10 4.32
N MET A 17 -4.58 6.38 3.97
CA MET A 17 -5.29 6.94 2.80
C MET A 17 -4.77 6.36 1.48
N ALA A 18 -3.44 6.27 1.34
CA ALA A 18 -2.82 5.69 0.15
C ALA A 18 -3.22 4.22 -0.06
N LEU A 19 -3.32 3.43 1.00
CA LEU A 19 -3.73 2.03 0.94
C LEU A 19 -5.14 1.83 0.40
N ARG A 20 -6.08 2.74 0.69
CA ARG A 20 -7.45 2.66 0.11
C ARG A 20 -7.41 2.82 -1.40
N LEU A 21 -6.65 3.80 -1.89
CA LEU A 21 -6.46 4.01 -3.33
C LEU A 21 -5.74 2.83 -3.99
N VAL A 22 -4.68 2.32 -3.36
CA VAL A 22 -3.94 1.15 -3.87
C VAL A 22 -4.87 -0.06 -3.96
N ARG A 23 -5.64 -0.34 -2.91
CA ARG A 23 -6.64 -1.40 -2.89
C ARG A 23 -7.67 -1.22 -4.00
N ALA A 24 -8.22 -0.01 -4.17
CA ALA A 24 -9.17 0.27 -5.23
C ALA A 24 -8.60 0.02 -6.65
N ASN A 25 -7.33 0.34 -6.89
CA ASN A 25 -6.67 0.06 -8.16
C ASN A 25 -6.45 -1.45 -8.36
N LEU A 26 -5.97 -2.16 -7.34
CA LEU A 26 -5.77 -3.61 -7.42
C LEU A 26 -7.09 -4.37 -7.61
N GLU A 27 -8.16 -3.99 -6.91
CA GLU A 27 -9.50 -4.56 -7.09
C GLU A 27 -10.05 -4.30 -8.51
N HIS A 28 -9.72 -3.14 -9.10
CA HIS A 28 -10.14 -2.81 -10.46
C HIS A 28 -9.36 -3.62 -11.51
N ASP A 29 -8.04 -3.70 -11.39
CA ASP A 29 -7.17 -4.41 -12.31
C ASP A 29 -7.29 -5.95 -12.18
N HIS A 30 -7.62 -6.43 -10.98
CA HIS A 30 -7.71 -7.84 -10.63
C HIS A 30 -9.02 -8.14 -9.86
N PRO A 31 -10.19 -8.08 -10.52
CA PRO A 31 -11.48 -8.22 -9.83
C PRO A 31 -11.69 -9.60 -9.18
N SER A 32 -11.08 -10.66 -9.72
CA SER A 32 -11.09 -12.00 -9.11
C SER A 32 -10.35 -12.08 -7.77
N LEU A 33 -9.58 -11.05 -7.43
CA LEU A 33 -8.72 -10.95 -6.26
C LEU A 33 -9.26 -9.93 -5.22
N ALA A 34 -10.50 -9.46 -5.36
CA ALA A 34 -11.01 -8.30 -4.62
C ALA A 34 -11.28 -8.49 -3.11
N SER A 35 -11.12 -9.71 -2.59
CA SER A 35 -11.32 -10.03 -1.17
C SER A 35 -10.05 -9.87 -0.32
N VAL A 36 -9.18 -8.90 -0.64
CA VAL A 36 -7.93 -8.69 0.10
C VAL A 36 -7.99 -7.61 1.16
N ILE A 37 -7.30 -7.89 2.26
CA ILE A 37 -6.90 -6.89 3.24
C ILE A 37 -5.44 -6.51 2.94
N LEU A 38 -5.20 -5.25 2.56
CA LEU A 38 -3.83 -4.72 2.49
C LEU A 38 -3.35 -4.37 3.90
N VAL A 39 -2.10 -4.67 4.17
CA VAL A 39 -1.42 -4.25 5.40
C VAL A 39 -0.17 -3.48 4.99
N ALA A 40 0.17 -2.41 5.69
CA ALA A 40 1.45 -1.74 5.55
C ALA A 40 2.17 -1.64 6.88
N CYS A 41 3.48 -1.77 6.83
CA CYS A 41 4.40 -1.44 7.90
C CYS A 41 5.06 -0.11 7.56
N VAL A 42 4.88 0.91 8.42
CA VAL A 42 5.53 2.21 8.32
C VAL A 42 6.61 2.29 9.37
N PHE A 43 7.82 2.66 8.98
CA PHE A 43 8.98 2.67 9.87
C PHE A 43 9.97 3.77 9.50
N ARG A 44 10.79 4.18 10.49
CA ARG A 44 11.89 5.11 10.27
C ARG A 44 13.15 4.36 9.81
N ARG A 45 13.78 4.86 8.76
CA ARG A 45 15.07 4.39 8.24
C ARG A 45 16.19 4.87 9.16
N ARG A 46 17.31 4.13 9.17
CA ARG A 46 18.53 4.56 9.89
C ARG A 46 19.04 5.95 9.48
N CYS A 47 18.76 6.38 8.26
CA CYS A 47 19.14 7.70 7.73
C CYS A 47 18.07 8.79 7.99
N GLY A 48 17.05 8.54 8.80
CA GLY A 48 16.05 9.53 9.21
C GLY A 48 14.78 9.63 8.35
N GLY A 49 14.76 9.05 7.15
CA GLY A 49 13.55 9.04 6.28
C GLY A 49 12.50 7.99 6.68
N MET A 50 11.26 8.14 6.22
CA MET A 50 10.19 7.15 6.40
C MET A 50 10.09 6.22 5.20
N ALA A 51 9.79 4.95 5.43
CA ALA A 51 9.54 3.99 4.38
C ALA A 51 8.35 3.09 4.70
N VAL A 52 7.79 2.52 3.64
CA VAL A 52 6.60 1.67 3.69
C VAL A 52 6.90 0.30 3.10
N GLU A 53 6.57 -0.74 3.85
CA GLU A 53 6.50 -2.10 3.35
C GLU A 53 5.03 -2.55 3.31
N VAL A 54 4.62 -3.15 2.20
CA VAL A 54 3.25 -3.63 1.99
C VAL A 54 3.18 -5.16 2.05
N GLY A 55 2.14 -5.64 2.72
CA GLY A 55 1.72 -7.02 2.78
C GLY A 55 0.23 -7.16 2.51
N PHE A 56 -0.22 -8.41 2.52
CA PHE A 56 -1.62 -8.75 2.35
C PHE A 56 -1.97 -9.84 3.36
N GLU A 57 -3.17 -9.76 3.90
CA GLU A 57 -3.79 -10.80 4.70
C GLU A 57 -4.79 -11.54 3.79
N ASN A 58 -4.38 -12.74 3.35
CA ASN A 58 -5.13 -13.64 2.46
C ASN A 58 -4.48 -15.04 2.37
N ASP A 59 -5.21 -15.97 1.77
CA ASP A 59 -4.76 -17.36 1.52
C ASP A 59 -4.12 -17.57 0.14
N TRP A 60 -3.56 -16.52 -0.48
CA TRP A 60 -2.94 -16.66 -1.80
C TRP A 60 -1.63 -17.42 -1.75
N SER A 61 -1.29 -18.04 -2.89
CA SER A 61 0.04 -18.57 -3.15
C SER A 61 1.10 -17.47 -3.01
N ALA A 62 2.33 -17.86 -2.66
CA ALA A 62 3.45 -16.94 -2.53
C ALA A 62 3.68 -16.13 -3.83
N GLU A 63 3.56 -16.78 -4.98
CA GLU A 63 3.72 -16.14 -6.30
C GLU A 63 2.69 -15.01 -6.53
N THR A 64 1.40 -15.28 -6.27
CA THR A 64 0.35 -14.27 -6.41
C THR A 64 0.57 -13.12 -5.43
N ARG A 65 0.94 -13.44 -4.18
CA ARG A 65 1.25 -12.44 -3.16
C ARG A 65 2.41 -11.55 -3.58
N ASP A 66 3.48 -12.10 -4.13
CA ASP A 66 4.66 -11.34 -4.55
C ASP A 66 4.38 -10.44 -5.77
N ARG A 67 3.60 -10.94 -6.74
CA ARG A 67 3.12 -10.11 -7.86
C ARG A 67 2.29 -8.94 -7.37
N MET A 68 1.37 -9.18 -6.44
CA MET A 68 0.51 -8.14 -5.88
C MET A 68 1.28 -7.16 -4.99
N LYS A 69 2.29 -7.63 -4.24
CA LYS A 69 3.23 -6.75 -3.52
C LYS A 69 3.98 -5.84 -4.48
N SER A 70 4.46 -6.37 -5.60
CA SER A 70 5.13 -5.57 -6.64
C SER A 70 4.20 -4.49 -7.21
N ALA A 71 2.97 -4.86 -7.58
CA ALA A 71 1.97 -3.92 -8.09
C ALA A 71 1.61 -2.83 -7.06
N ALA A 72 1.40 -3.22 -5.79
CA ALA A 72 1.11 -2.29 -4.71
C ALA A 72 2.26 -1.30 -4.47
N ARG A 73 3.52 -1.75 -4.56
CA ARG A 73 4.69 -0.87 -4.41
C ARG A 73 4.79 0.18 -5.50
N VAL A 74 4.50 -0.20 -6.74
CA VAL A 74 4.47 0.76 -7.87
C VAL A 74 3.41 1.83 -7.59
N LEU A 75 2.20 1.43 -7.17
CA LEU A 75 1.12 2.36 -6.85
C LEU A 75 1.46 3.28 -5.68
N LEU A 76 2.05 2.75 -4.59
CA LEU A 76 2.51 3.54 -3.46
C LEU A 76 3.61 4.54 -3.87
N SER A 77 4.54 4.12 -4.71
CA SER A 77 5.62 4.99 -5.22
C SER A 77 5.06 6.11 -6.11
N GLN A 78 4.03 5.83 -6.92
CA GLN A 78 3.30 6.86 -7.69
C GLN A 78 2.55 7.87 -6.80
N LEU A 79 2.27 7.51 -5.54
CA LEU A 79 1.70 8.40 -4.53
C LEU A 79 2.79 9.13 -3.72
N GLY A 80 4.06 9.01 -4.10
CA GLY A 80 5.19 9.67 -3.45
C GLY A 80 5.70 8.96 -2.19
N LEU A 81 5.22 7.73 -1.90
CA LEU A 81 5.68 6.96 -0.74
C LEU A 81 6.91 6.14 -1.10
N GLU A 82 7.96 6.24 -0.27
CA GLU A 82 9.15 5.43 -0.46
C GLU A 82 8.87 3.96 -0.09
N THR A 83 8.98 3.06 -1.06
CA THR A 83 8.80 1.62 -0.85
C THR A 83 10.13 0.85 -0.91
N ARG A 84 10.23 -0.22 -0.13
CA ARG A 84 11.45 -1.05 -0.02
C ARG A 84 11.27 -2.44 -0.65
N PRO A 85 12.36 -3.09 -1.11
CA PRO A 85 12.31 -4.46 -1.62
C PRO A 85 11.88 -5.48 -0.55
N ALA A 86 11.41 -6.66 -0.97
CA ALA A 86 10.69 -7.63 -0.13
C ALA A 86 11.52 -8.35 0.94
N ASN A 87 12.84 -8.20 0.91
CA ASN A 87 13.77 -8.87 1.81
C ASN A 87 14.27 -7.97 2.95
N TRP A 88 13.69 -6.79 3.13
CA TRP A 88 14.15 -5.82 4.12
C TRP A 88 13.30 -5.86 5.38
N GLY A 89 13.89 -6.21 6.54
CA GLY A 89 13.17 -6.26 7.81
C GLY A 89 13.04 -4.90 8.49
N PRO A 90 11.85 -4.53 9.02
CA PRO A 90 11.63 -3.23 9.66
C PRO A 90 12.52 -3.05 10.89
N ALA A 91 13.20 -1.91 10.99
CA ALA A 91 13.82 -1.48 12.24
C ALA A 91 12.72 -0.97 13.18
N LEU A 92 12.75 -1.39 14.45
CA LEU A 92 11.90 -0.80 15.47
C LEU A 92 12.26 0.68 15.69
N PRO A 93 11.28 1.57 15.92
CA PRO A 93 9.84 1.33 15.99
C PRO A 93 9.15 1.30 14.61
N TYR A 94 8.05 0.53 14.50
CA TYR A 94 7.18 0.50 13.32
C TYR A 94 5.70 0.63 13.73
N VAL A 95 4.87 1.10 12.79
CA VAL A 95 3.41 1.14 12.88
C VAL A 95 2.80 0.25 11.81
N LEU A 96 1.90 -0.64 12.21
CA LEU A 96 1.09 -1.43 11.27
C LEU A 96 -0.18 -0.66 10.93
N VAL A 97 -0.46 -0.56 9.64
CA VAL A 97 -1.63 0.12 9.09
C VAL A 97 -2.43 -0.88 8.28
N PHE A 98 -3.68 -1.09 8.65
CA PHE A 98 -4.61 -1.94 7.92
C PHE A 98 -5.40 -1.10 6.92
N GLY A 99 -5.34 -1.48 5.65
CA GLY A 99 -6.05 -0.83 4.56
C GLY A 99 -7.55 -1.04 4.68
N ALA A 100 -8.26 0.01 5.10
CA ALA A 100 -9.72 -0.01 5.15
C ALA A 100 -10.33 -0.27 3.76
N PRO A 101 -11.58 -0.74 3.69
CA PRO A 101 -12.30 -0.86 2.43
C PRO A 101 -12.33 0.48 1.68
N PRO A 102 -12.11 0.49 0.34
CA PRO A 102 -12.14 1.72 -0.41
C PRO A 102 -13.57 2.25 -0.53
N THR A 103 -13.70 3.56 -0.38
CA THR A 103 -14.94 4.31 -0.60
C THR A 103 -15.35 4.29 -2.09
N LYS A 104 -16.61 4.61 -2.38
CA LYS A 104 -17.11 4.75 -3.76
C LYS A 104 -16.30 5.77 -4.57
N HIS A 105 -15.87 6.87 -3.93
CA HIS A 105 -15.07 7.90 -4.58
C HIS A 105 -13.68 7.37 -4.99
N GLU A 106 -13.00 6.64 -4.10
CA GLU A 106 -11.69 6.06 -4.38
C GLU A 106 -11.75 5.00 -5.48
N ARG A 107 -12.83 4.19 -5.52
CA ARG A 107 -13.10 3.25 -6.63
C ARG A 107 -13.24 3.98 -7.97
N LEU A 108 -14.00 5.08 -8.01
CA LEU A 108 -14.15 5.89 -9.23
C LEU A 108 -12.84 6.56 -9.64
N ALA A 109 -12.05 7.05 -8.68
CA ALA A 109 -10.74 7.63 -8.94
C ALA A 109 -9.78 6.60 -9.55
N ALA A 110 -9.77 5.36 -9.05
CA ALA A 110 -8.99 4.27 -9.63
C ALA A 110 -9.37 3.98 -11.09
N ILE A 111 -10.67 3.88 -11.39
CA ILE A 111 -11.16 3.67 -12.77
C ILE A 111 -10.71 4.81 -13.69
N ARG A 112 -10.83 6.06 -13.25
CA ARG A 112 -10.39 7.24 -14.02
C ARG A 112 -8.89 7.21 -14.31
N ARG A 113 -8.08 6.87 -13.30
CA ARG A 113 -6.61 6.81 -13.40
C ARG A 113 -6.15 5.69 -14.34
N SER A 114 -6.82 4.54 -14.31
CA SER A 114 -6.58 3.44 -15.25
C SER A 114 -6.82 3.87 -16.71
N ARG A 115 -7.93 4.59 -16.95
CA ARG A 115 -8.26 5.13 -18.27
C ARG A 115 -7.25 6.19 -18.75
N SER A 116 -6.80 7.09 -17.87
CA SER A 116 -5.82 8.12 -18.22
C SER A 116 -4.43 7.55 -18.49
N ASN A 117 -4.05 6.46 -17.82
CA ASN A 117 -2.78 5.77 -18.02
C ASN A 117 -2.76 4.88 -19.28
N GLY A 118 -3.77 4.96 -20.14
CA GLY A 118 -3.74 4.32 -21.45
C GLY A 118 -3.96 2.81 -21.45
N LYS A 119 -4.56 2.21 -20.41
CA LYS A 119 -5.01 0.81 -20.44
C LYS A 119 -6.22 0.54 -21.37
N ASN A 120 -6.46 1.40 -22.36
CA ASN A 120 -7.30 1.11 -23.53
C ASN A 120 -6.43 0.62 -24.69
N GLY A 121 -5.62 -0.41 -24.44
CA GLY A 121 -4.65 -0.92 -25.40
C GLY A 121 -4.32 -2.38 -25.14
N ARG A 122 -5.25 -3.25 -25.54
CA ARG A 122 -5.26 -4.73 -25.55
C ARG A 122 -5.84 -5.43 -24.32
#